data_AF-A0A0B8P413-F1
#
_entry.id   AF-A0A0B8P413-F1
#
_cell.length_a   1.000
_cell.length_b   1.000
_cell.length_c   1.000
_cell.angle_alpha   90.00
_cell.angle_beta   90.00
_cell.angle_gamma   90.00
#
_symmetry.space_group_name_H-M   'P 1'
#
loop_
_entity.id
_entity.type
_entity.pdbx_description
1 polymer ?
#
loop_
_entity_poly.entity_id
_entity_poly.type
_entity_poly.pdbx_seq_one_letter_code
_entity_poly.pdbx_strand_id
1 'polypeptide(L)'
;MMLTHKQHVIEWITDTVEAAKEQNKVLISFSHFPMTDFYNGASEEIEDIFGEGNFQLKRVPEDDTSMALAQTGLGIHVGGHMHFNDTGKKQYHIGGETYTLFNIQAPSLAGYIPAYKVLEIKGAGQVEVETVIIEEVPRFDELFEHYAEEHAYLIASGKENVWTREILDSKDYYQLTDWHIKELTRLRFLPSEWPQDMKNMLFNMNGKDMLILSQLETEITVCQLKAALDIPCADAYSQDDLNEFMKDWNDAKAKATLLAQEHGLTLIEFAEWDGTELATDFYRLRNADELAFRDIKQSRLPQYKLLSNELSEMETEVRLPAESDGHTPVGQVFRFVSVLCSTS
;
A
#
# COMPACT_ATOMS: atom_id res chain seq x y z
N MET A 1 3.01 9.31 22.95
CA MET A 1 3.86 8.87 24.11
C MET A 1 5.11 9.73 24.34
N MET A 2 5.82 10.16 23.30
CA MET A 2 7.07 10.91 23.46
C MET A 2 6.86 12.23 24.22
N LEU A 3 5.86 13.03 23.79
CA LEU A 3 5.52 14.31 24.42
C LEU A 3 4.94 14.20 25.84
N THR A 4 4.40 13.05 26.21
CA THR A 4 3.75 12.84 27.51
C THR A 4 4.65 12.16 28.54
N HIS A 5 5.59 11.31 28.11
CA HIS A 5 6.40 10.48 29.01
C HIS A 5 7.92 10.66 28.85
N LYS A 6 8.38 11.37 27.80
CA LYS A 6 9.81 11.51 27.46
C LYS A 6 10.18 12.95 27.10
N GLN A 7 9.59 13.94 27.76
CA GLN A 7 9.83 15.37 27.48
C GLN A 7 11.31 15.76 27.55
N HIS A 8 12.07 15.17 28.48
CA HIS A 8 13.53 15.36 28.59
C HIS A 8 14.30 15.00 27.30
N VAL A 9 13.74 14.14 26.43
CA VAL A 9 14.34 13.81 25.13
C VAL A 9 14.25 15.00 24.18
N ILE A 10 13.15 15.77 24.22
CA ILE A 10 13.01 16.98 23.38
C ILE A 10 14.02 18.04 23.82
N GLU A 11 14.14 18.27 25.13
CA GLU A 11 15.14 19.19 25.69
C GLU A 11 16.56 18.78 25.25
N TRP A 12 16.90 17.49 25.40
CA TRP A 12 18.20 16.96 24.99
C TRP A 12 18.47 17.09 23.47
N ILE A 13 17.44 16.89 22.63
CA ILE A 13 17.57 17.10 21.17
C ILE A 13 17.86 18.57 20.88
N THR A 14 17.12 19.50 21.50
CA THR A 14 17.34 20.94 21.34
C THR A 14 18.77 21.32 21.69
N ASP A 15 19.26 20.91 22.86
CA ASP A 15 20.65 21.17 23.30
C ASP A 15 21.67 20.61 22.29
N THR A 16 21.40 19.42 21.74
CA THR A 16 22.28 18.76 20.76
C THR A 16 22.29 19.51 19.42
N VAL A 17 21.13 19.98 18.96
CA VAL A 17 21.01 20.79 17.75
C VAL A 17 21.75 22.12 17.90
N GLU A 18 21.59 22.79 19.05
CA GLU A 18 22.30 24.04 19.36
C GLU A 18 23.81 23.82 19.37
N ALA A 19 24.29 22.79 20.08
CA ALA A 19 25.71 22.47 20.14
C ALA A 19 26.31 22.13 18.76
N ALA A 20 25.55 21.45 17.89
CA ALA A 20 25.99 21.16 16.52
C ALA A 20 26.12 22.44 15.68
N LYS A 21 25.18 23.39 15.82
CA LYS A 21 25.23 24.70 15.15
C LYS A 21 26.42 25.53 15.62
N GLU A 22 26.64 25.64 16.94
CA GLU A 22 27.77 26.38 17.52
C GLU A 22 29.14 25.84 17.06
N GLN A 23 29.22 24.52 16.84
CA GLN A 23 30.44 23.84 16.40
C GLN A 23 30.55 23.71 14.87
N ASN A 24 29.62 24.28 14.10
CA ASN A 24 29.56 24.18 12.64
C ASN A 24 29.62 22.73 12.13
N LYS A 25 28.82 21.85 12.77
CA LYS A 25 28.71 20.42 12.43
C LYS A 25 27.40 20.13 11.72
N VAL A 26 27.42 19.15 10.82
CA VAL A 26 26.21 18.54 10.27
C VAL A 26 25.69 17.49 11.26
N LEU A 27 24.45 17.65 11.71
CA LEU A 27 23.77 16.69 12.58
C LEU A 27 22.84 15.81 11.75
N ILE A 28 23.01 14.49 11.88
CA ILE A 28 22.13 13.47 11.30
C ILE A 28 21.61 12.63 12.46
N SER A 29 20.29 12.53 12.59
CA SER A 29 19.68 11.72 13.64
C SER A 29 19.26 10.34 13.10
N PHE A 30 19.31 9.35 13.99
CA PHE A 30 18.89 7.99 13.70
C PHE A 30 17.96 7.52 14.82
N SER A 31 16.86 6.88 14.44
CA SER A 31 16.05 6.12 15.38
C SER A 31 15.40 4.94 14.67
N HIS A 32 14.84 4.01 15.45
CA HIS A 32 14.23 2.82 14.84
C HIS A 32 12.93 3.15 14.10
N PHE A 33 12.10 4.02 14.68
CA PHE A 33 10.80 4.40 14.13
C PHE A 33 10.86 5.72 13.36
N PRO A 34 9.94 5.96 12.41
CA PRO A 34 9.83 7.25 11.73
C PRO A 34 9.53 8.39 12.71
N MET A 35 9.96 9.60 12.35
CA MET A 35 9.64 10.83 13.08
C MET A 35 8.49 11.64 12.45
N THR A 36 8.06 11.26 11.24
CA THR A 36 6.93 11.85 10.53
C THR A 36 6.00 10.78 10.03
N ASP A 37 4.88 11.20 9.46
CA ASP A 37 4.08 10.39 8.54
C ASP A 37 4.98 9.71 7.48
N PHE A 38 4.64 8.48 7.12
CA PHE A 38 5.37 7.63 6.16
C PHE A 38 4.44 7.11 5.04
N TYR A 39 3.28 7.73 4.87
CA TYR A 39 2.31 7.48 3.79
C TYR A 39 2.09 8.74 2.94
N ASN A 40 3.05 9.67 2.95
CA ASN A 40 3.02 10.90 2.16
C ASN A 40 1.72 11.72 2.33
N GLY A 41 1.16 11.70 3.54
CA GLY A 41 -0.07 12.41 3.88
C GLY A 41 -1.35 11.61 3.71
N ALA A 42 -1.30 10.38 3.19
CA ALA A 42 -2.48 9.56 2.91
C ALA A 42 -2.96 8.71 4.10
N SER A 43 -2.47 8.98 5.32
CA SER A 43 -2.75 8.15 6.49
C SER A 43 -4.24 8.14 6.87
N GLU A 44 -4.95 9.26 6.70
CA GLU A 44 -6.38 9.37 6.99
C GLU A 44 -7.20 8.55 6.00
N GLU A 45 -6.90 8.69 4.70
CA GLU A 45 -7.56 7.94 3.63
C GLU A 45 -7.32 6.43 3.74
N ILE A 46 -6.11 6.02 4.15
CA ILE A 46 -5.82 4.61 4.44
C ILE A 46 -6.63 4.14 5.66
N GLU A 47 -6.77 4.96 6.70
CA GLU A 47 -7.55 4.60 7.88
C GLU A 47 -9.04 4.43 7.56
N ASP A 48 -9.61 5.34 6.78
CA ASP A 48 -11.01 5.33 6.37
C ASP A 48 -11.38 4.06 5.60
N ILE A 49 -10.47 3.56 4.75
CA ILE A 49 -10.73 2.40 3.89
C ILE A 49 -10.40 1.09 4.58
N PHE A 50 -9.25 1.03 5.25
CA PHE A 50 -8.71 -0.22 5.78
C PHE A 50 -8.98 -0.41 7.27
N GLY A 51 -9.51 0.62 7.94
CA GLY A 51 -9.90 0.60 9.34
C GLY A 51 -8.81 1.04 10.30
N GLU A 52 -9.25 1.42 11.51
CA GLU A 52 -8.42 2.06 12.54
C GLU A 52 -7.15 1.27 12.86
N GLY A 53 -6.00 1.93 12.67
CA GLY A 53 -4.72 1.38 13.05
C GLY A 53 -4.22 0.18 12.23
N ASN A 54 -4.91 -0.20 11.15
CA ASN A 54 -4.39 -1.14 10.15
C ASN A 54 -3.27 -0.48 9.33
N PHE A 55 -2.61 -1.23 8.42
CA PHE A 55 -1.54 -0.68 7.59
C PHE A 55 -0.42 -0.02 8.43
N GLN A 56 -0.17 -0.55 9.63
CA GLN A 56 0.81 0.01 10.57
C GLN A 56 0.49 1.45 11.05
N LEU A 57 -0.71 1.99 10.83
CA LEU A 57 -1.10 3.35 11.22
C LEU A 57 -0.93 3.62 12.71
N LYS A 58 -1.04 2.59 13.58
CA LYS A 58 -0.72 2.69 15.03
C LYS A 58 0.70 3.16 15.33
N ARG A 59 1.60 3.12 14.33
CA ARG A 59 3.00 3.51 14.43
C ARG A 59 3.27 4.87 13.79
N VAL A 60 2.29 5.49 13.13
CA VAL A 60 2.41 6.84 12.60
C VAL A 60 2.56 7.81 13.77
N PRO A 61 3.63 8.64 13.80
CA PRO A 61 3.75 9.68 14.80
C PRO A 61 2.60 10.68 14.67
N GLU A 62 1.96 11.02 15.79
CA GLU A 62 1.03 12.15 15.86
C GLU A 62 1.67 13.42 15.28
N ASP A 63 0.88 14.27 14.62
CA ASP A 63 1.43 15.48 14.00
C ASP A 63 2.09 16.40 15.02
N ASP A 64 1.53 16.52 16.23
CA ASP A 64 2.14 17.27 17.34
C ASP A 64 3.53 16.72 17.73
N THR A 65 3.73 15.40 17.67
CA THR A 65 5.04 14.78 17.92
C THR A 65 6.04 15.18 16.83
N SER A 66 5.62 15.13 15.58
CA SER A 66 6.43 15.53 14.42
C SER A 66 6.79 17.03 14.48
N MET A 67 5.80 17.88 14.84
CA MET A 67 5.96 19.31 15.02
C MET A 67 6.95 19.65 16.13
N ALA A 68 6.81 19.01 17.30
CA ALA A 68 7.72 19.23 18.43
C ALA A 68 9.16 18.81 18.12
N LEU A 69 9.36 17.72 17.36
CA LEU A 69 10.68 17.31 16.89
C LEU A 69 11.25 18.32 15.90
N ALA A 70 10.46 18.79 14.92
CA ALA A 70 10.89 19.81 13.98
C ALA A 70 11.27 21.13 14.70
N GLN A 71 10.51 21.54 15.72
CA GLN A 71 10.75 22.73 16.54
C GLN A 71 12.10 22.74 17.25
N THR A 72 12.69 21.58 17.55
CA THR A 72 14.06 21.51 18.10
C THR A 72 15.11 22.04 17.12
N GLY A 73 14.75 22.22 15.84
CA GLY A 73 15.66 22.55 14.75
C GLY A 73 16.35 21.32 14.14
N LEU A 74 15.91 20.11 14.50
CA LEU A 74 16.36 18.87 13.89
C LEU A 74 15.90 18.81 12.42
N GLY A 75 16.87 18.74 11.50
CA GLY A 75 16.59 18.78 10.07
C GLY A 75 16.48 17.42 9.39
N ILE A 76 17.38 16.48 9.72
CA ILE A 76 17.49 15.18 9.04
C ILE A 76 17.37 14.04 10.04
N HIS A 77 16.46 13.13 9.76
CA HIS A 77 16.27 11.87 10.46
C HIS A 77 16.31 10.69 9.49
N VAL A 78 17.03 9.64 9.88
CA VAL A 78 17.00 8.34 9.21
C VAL A 78 16.30 7.33 10.12
N GLY A 79 15.16 6.83 9.67
CA GLY A 79 14.36 5.82 10.35
C GLY A 79 14.38 4.47 9.64
N GLY A 80 13.81 3.46 10.30
CA GLY A 80 13.57 2.14 9.72
C GLY A 80 12.26 1.57 10.26
N HIS A 81 12.27 0.31 10.70
CA HIS A 81 11.13 -0.44 11.26
C HIS A 81 10.00 -0.74 10.27
N MET A 82 9.58 0.25 9.47
CA MET A 82 8.46 0.13 8.53
C MET A 82 8.80 -0.76 7.33
N HIS A 83 10.09 -0.92 7.04
CA HIS A 83 10.61 -1.60 5.85
C HIS A 83 10.21 -0.89 4.55
N PHE A 84 9.97 0.43 4.60
CA PHE A 84 9.64 1.22 3.43
C PHE A 84 10.88 1.96 2.90
N ASN A 85 10.97 2.04 1.58
CA ASN A 85 11.81 2.98 0.87
C ASN A 85 11.03 4.28 0.71
N ASP A 86 11.34 5.31 1.49
CA ASP A 86 10.62 6.60 1.42
C ASP A 86 11.51 7.76 1.88
N THR A 87 11.16 8.98 1.48
CA THR A 87 11.73 10.21 2.04
C THR A 87 10.66 11.29 2.15
N GLY A 88 9.99 11.30 3.30
CA GLY A 88 9.02 12.32 3.66
C GLY A 88 9.66 13.64 4.08
N LYS A 89 8.95 14.74 3.84
CA LYS A 89 9.29 16.10 4.29
C LYS A 89 8.07 16.72 4.98
N LYS A 90 8.23 17.15 6.23
CA LYS A 90 7.25 18.00 6.91
C LYS A 90 7.79 19.39 7.17
N GLN A 91 6.93 20.40 6.99
CA GLN A 91 7.24 21.80 7.26
C GLN A 91 6.20 22.41 8.19
N TYR A 92 6.68 23.12 9.21
CA TYR A 92 5.85 23.79 10.20
C TYR A 92 6.22 25.27 10.29
N HIS A 93 5.21 26.14 10.39
CA HIS A 93 5.39 27.59 10.50
C HIS A 93 5.01 28.03 11.91
N ILE A 94 6.00 28.38 12.73
CA ILE A 94 5.85 28.55 14.18
C ILE A 94 6.58 29.82 14.59
N GLY A 95 5.88 30.77 15.22
CA GLY A 95 6.49 32.01 15.70
C GLY A 95 7.12 32.89 14.61
N GLY A 96 6.72 32.72 13.34
CA GLY A 96 7.33 33.42 12.20
C GLY A 96 8.54 32.71 11.58
N GLU A 97 8.94 31.55 12.12
CA GLU A 97 10.02 30.72 11.59
C GLU A 97 9.48 29.46 10.89
N THR A 98 10.24 28.94 9.93
CA THR A 98 9.91 27.68 9.24
C THR A 98 10.84 26.57 9.69
N TYR A 99 10.26 25.53 10.26
CA TYR A 99 10.97 24.32 10.68
C TYR A 99 10.71 23.23 9.65
N THR A 100 11.77 22.59 9.16
CA THR A 100 11.68 21.51 8.17
C THR A 100 12.34 20.25 8.72
N LEU A 101 11.60 19.15 8.72
CA LEU A 101 12.08 17.83 9.12
C LEU A 101 11.98 16.87 7.93
N PHE A 102 13.12 16.34 7.51
CA PHE A 102 13.22 15.25 6.54
C PHE A 102 13.30 13.92 7.29
N ASN A 103 12.45 12.98 6.89
CA ASN A 103 12.40 11.63 7.43
C ASN A 103 12.71 10.63 6.32
N ILE A 104 13.96 10.18 6.27
CA ILE A 104 14.45 9.18 5.32
C ILE A 104 14.15 7.81 5.91
N GLN A 105 13.29 7.03 5.26
CA GLN A 105 13.05 5.64 5.64
C GLN A 105 14.01 4.73 4.87
N ALA A 106 14.81 3.98 5.62
CA ALA A 106 15.63 2.93 5.07
C ALA A 106 14.79 1.64 4.92
N PRO A 107 14.71 1.05 3.72
CA PRO A 107 14.05 -0.24 3.54
C PRO A 107 14.82 -1.34 4.29
N SER A 108 14.19 -2.50 4.44
CA SER A 108 14.83 -3.63 5.11
C SER A 108 15.69 -4.41 4.14
N LEU A 109 16.89 -4.78 4.57
CA LEU A 109 17.73 -5.74 3.86
C LEU A 109 17.06 -7.11 3.75
N ALA A 110 16.16 -7.47 4.67
CA ALA A 110 15.48 -8.77 4.73
C ALA A 110 14.04 -8.72 4.20
N GLY A 111 13.65 -7.64 3.52
CA GLY A 111 12.32 -7.45 2.96
C GLY A 111 12.40 -6.96 1.53
N TYR A 112 11.27 -7.03 0.82
CA TYR A 112 11.16 -6.42 -0.49
C TYR A 112 10.99 -4.89 -0.34
N ILE A 113 11.67 -4.05 -1.12
CA ILE A 113 12.83 -4.39 -1.98
C ILE A 113 14.12 -4.39 -1.14
N PRO A 114 15.01 -5.39 -1.26
CA PRO A 114 16.20 -5.47 -0.42
C PRO A 114 17.17 -4.37 -0.82
N ALA A 115 17.29 -3.34 0.02
CA ALA A 115 18.11 -2.19 -0.31
C ALA A 115 18.68 -1.52 0.94
N TYR A 116 19.72 -0.71 0.72
CA TYR A 116 20.26 0.21 1.73
C TYR A 116 20.32 1.63 1.18
N LYS A 117 20.37 2.60 2.09
CA LYS A 117 20.50 4.02 1.74
C LYS A 117 21.95 4.49 1.88
N VAL A 118 22.45 5.23 0.90
CA VAL A 118 23.72 5.96 0.97
C VAL A 118 23.39 7.44 1.10
N LEU A 119 23.89 8.07 2.15
CA LEU A 119 23.76 9.52 2.36
C LEU A 119 25.11 10.17 2.05
N GLU A 120 25.16 10.98 1.00
CA GLU A 120 26.32 11.80 0.70
C GLU A 120 26.09 13.23 1.18
N ILE A 121 26.88 13.63 2.19
CA ILE A 121 26.82 14.98 2.76
C ILE A 121 27.66 15.91 1.90
N LYS A 122 26.99 16.80 1.18
CA LYS A 122 27.62 17.81 0.30
C LYS A 122 27.85 19.12 1.07
N GLY A 123 28.51 20.07 0.41
CA GLY A 123 28.63 21.44 0.93
C GLY A 123 27.29 22.19 0.95
N ALA A 124 27.24 23.30 1.70
CA ALA A 124 26.09 24.22 1.75
C ALA A 124 24.74 23.61 2.20
N GLY A 125 24.79 22.60 3.08
CA GLY A 125 23.58 22.01 3.68
C GLY A 125 22.79 21.09 2.74
N GLN A 126 23.43 20.58 1.69
CA GLN A 126 22.85 19.61 0.78
C GLN A 126 23.20 18.17 1.20
N VAL A 127 22.21 17.28 1.12
CA VAL A 127 22.40 15.84 1.33
C VAL A 127 21.77 15.12 0.14
N GLU A 128 22.57 14.29 -0.51
CA GLU A 128 22.12 13.38 -1.56
C GLU A 128 21.79 12.02 -0.93
N VAL A 129 20.65 11.45 -1.29
CA VAL A 129 20.16 10.18 -0.76
C VAL A 129 19.99 9.22 -1.92
N GLU A 130 20.82 8.18 -1.97
CA GLU A 130 20.74 7.11 -2.95
C GLU A 130 20.19 5.84 -2.30
N THR A 131 19.35 5.10 -3.02
CA THR A 131 18.88 3.78 -2.60
C THR A 131 19.55 2.71 -3.46
N VAL A 132 20.37 1.87 -2.86
CA VAL A 132 21.11 0.81 -3.55
C VAL A 132 20.44 -0.53 -3.29
N ILE A 133 19.94 -1.14 -4.36
CA ILE A 133 19.29 -2.45 -4.34
C ILE A 133 20.36 -3.55 -4.25
N ILE A 134 20.10 -4.55 -3.41
CA ILE A 134 20.91 -5.75 -3.28
C ILE A 134 20.27 -6.86 -4.09
N GLU A 135 20.91 -7.19 -5.21
CA GLU A 135 20.44 -8.29 -6.06
C GLU A 135 21.09 -9.62 -5.66
N GLU A 136 22.41 -9.61 -5.51
CA GLU A 136 23.23 -10.80 -5.27
C GLU A 136 23.79 -10.82 -3.84
N VAL A 137 23.53 -11.90 -3.12
CA VAL A 137 24.15 -12.19 -1.81
C VAL A 137 24.81 -13.57 -1.87
N PRO A 138 26.13 -13.69 -1.69
CA PRO A 138 26.80 -14.98 -1.70
C PRO A 138 26.18 -15.93 -0.68
N ARG A 139 25.89 -17.18 -1.09
CA ARG A 139 25.33 -18.23 -0.22
C ARG A 139 23.97 -17.84 0.39
N PHE A 140 23.17 -17.00 -0.28
CA PHE A 140 21.84 -16.63 0.21
C PHE A 140 20.90 -17.84 0.41
N ASP A 141 21.15 -18.92 -0.33
CA ASP A 141 20.43 -20.17 -0.35
C ASP A 141 20.99 -21.24 0.59
N GLU A 142 22.06 -20.95 1.35
CA GLU A 142 22.77 -21.94 2.17
C GLU A 142 21.88 -22.67 3.18
N LEU A 143 20.81 -22.03 3.64
CA LEU A 143 19.90 -22.59 4.65
C LEU A 143 18.61 -23.16 4.03
N PHE A 144 18.48 -23.23 2.70
CA PHE A 144 17.26 -23.71 2.04
C PHE A 144 16.88 -25.15 2.40
N GLU A 145 17.86 -25.99 2.75
CA GLU A 145 17.58 -27.35 3.23
C GLU A 145 16.76 -27.36 4.53
N HIS A 146 17.01 -26.43 5.45
CA HIS A 146 16.25 -26.33 6.70
C HIS A 146 14.85 -25.77 6.47
N TYR A 147 14.69 -24.80 5.56
CA TYR A 147 13.36 -24.32 5.16
C TYR A 147 12.56 -25.40 4.41
N ALA A 148 13.23 -26.27 3.65
CA ALA A 148 12.59 -27.41 3.03
C ALA A 148 12.06 -28.42 4.05
N GLU A 149 12.82 -28.67 5.13
CA GLU A 149 12.39 -29.51 6.26
C GLU A 149 11.20 -28.89 7.01
N GLU A 150 11.26 -27.58 7.30
CA GLU A 150 10.15 -26.83 7.91
C GLU A 150 8.89 -26.94 7.05
N HIS A 151 8.99 -26.66 5.74
CA HIS A 151 7.86 -26.77 4.83
C HIS A 151 7.25 -28.18 4.84
N ALA A 152 8.08 -29.22 4.75
CA ALA A 152 7.62 -30.61 4.80
C ALA A 152 6.90 -30.93 6.11
N TYR A 153 7.42 -30.44 7.24
CA TYR A 153 6.78 -30.56 8.55
C TYR A 153 5.42 -29.86 8.60
N LEU A 154 5.33 -28.61 8.12
CA LEU A 154 4.08 -27.84 8.10
C LEU A 154 2.99 -28.55 7.28
N ILE A 155 3.32 -29.02 6.08
CA ILE A 155 2.41 -29.81 5.24
C ILE A 155 1.97 -31.10 5.96
N ALA A 156 2.92 -31.85 6.53
CA ALA A 156 2.62 -33.10 7.23
C ALA A 156 1.75 -32.90 8.49
N SER A 157 1.89 -31.74 9.15
CA SER A 157 1.09 -31.36 10.31
C SER A 157 -0.34 -30.91 9.97
N GLY A 158 -0.67 -30.79 8.68
CA GLY A 158 -1.97 -30.28 8.22
C GLY A 158 -2.15 -28.79 8.47
N LYS A 159 -1.06 -28.02 8.56
CA LYS A 159 -1.13 -26.56 8.67
C LYS A 159 -1.79 -26.00 7.40
N GLU A 160 -2.82 -25.18 7.58
CA GLU A 160 -3.41 -24.41 6.48
C GLU A 160 -2.54 -23.18 6.16
N ASN A 161 -2.64 -22.69 4.92
CA ASN A 161 -1.94 -21.48 4.45
C ASN A 161 -0.41 -21.56 4.62
N VAL A 162 0.17 -22.72 4.27
CA VAL A 162 1.63 -22.86 4.18
C VAL A 162 2.15 -22.02 3.01
N TRP A 163 3.36 -21.47 3.19
CA TRP A 163 4.04 -20.73 2.15
C TRP A 163 4.46 -21.65 0.99
N THR A 164 4.56 -21.10 -0.21
CA THR A 164 4.77 -21.88 -1.43
C THR A 164 6.21 -22.41 -1.54
N ARG A 165 6.43 -23.70 -1.84
CA ARG A 165 7.79 -24.28 -1.85
C ARG A 165 8.72 -23.64 -2.89
N GLU A 166 8.14 -23.07 -3.95
CA GLU A 166 8.78 -22.40 -5.08
C GLU A 166 9.68 -21.23 -4.64
N ILE A 167 9.48 -20.67 -3.43
CA ILE A 167 10.41 -19.69 -2.85
C ILE A 167 11.85 -20.25 -2.80
N LEU A 168 12.00 -21.56 -2.56
CA LEU A 168 13.30 -22.23 -2.49
C LEU A 168 13.95 -22.44 -3.87
N ASP A 169 13.25 -22.15 -4.96
CA ASP A 169 13.80 -22.20 -6.31
C ASP A 169 14.43 -20.87 -6.75
N SER A 170 14.42 -19.85 -5.87
CA SER A 170 15.01 -18.53 -6.10
C SER A 170 16.47 -18.62 -6.57
N LYS A 171 16.84 -17.81 -7.57
CA LYS A 171 18.16 -17.82 -8.21
C LYS A 171 19.15 -16.84 -7.59
N ASP A 172 18.63 -15.80 -6.96
CA ASP A 172 19.39 -14.76 -6.28
C ASP A 172 18.59 -14.26 -5.05
N TYR A 173 19.22 -13.39 -4.27
CA TYR A 173 18.60 -12.83 -3.08
C TYR A 173 17.41 -11.93 -3.42
N TYR A 174 17.49 -11.26 -4.56
CA TYR A 174 16.39 -10.44 -5.08
C TYR A 174 15.11 -11.24 -5.24
N GLN A 175 15.17 -12.34 -5.99
CA GLN A 175 14.03 -13.21 -6.26
C GLN A 175 13.47 -13.83 -4.97
N LEU A 176 14.33 -14.15 -4.00
CA LEU A 176 13.89 -14.61 -2.68
C LEU A 176 13.01 -13.55 -1.99
N THR A 177 13.42 -12.27 -2.01
CA THR A 177 12.62 -11.20 -1.41
C THR A 177 11.36 -10.84 -2.21
N ASP A 178 11.38 -10.99 -3.53
CA ASP A 178 10.18 -10.86 -4.38
C ASP A 178 9.15 -11.94 -4.04
N TRP A 179 9.60 -13.17 -3.86
CA TRP A 179 8.77 -14.25 -3.32
C TRP A 179 8.24 -13.93 -1.92
N HIS A 180 9.07 -13.38 -1.05
CA HIS A 180 8.67 -12.99 0.29
C HIS A 180 7.53 -11.96 0.29
N ILE A 181 7.53 -10.93 -0.59
CA ILE A 181 6.42 -9.96 -0.64
C ILE A 181 5.14 -10.55 -1.23
N LYS A 182 5.24 -11.45 -2.21
CA LYS A 182 4.09 -12.18 -2.77
C LYS A 182 3.40 -13.01 -1.68
N GLU A 183 4.18 -13.78 -0.93
CA GLU A 183 3.65 -14.66 0.10
C GLU A 183 3.21 -13.89 1.34
N LEU A 184 3.90 -12.81 1.73
CA LEU A 184 3.39 -11.90 2.77
C LEU A 184 2.05 -11.29 2.38
N THR A 185 1.91 -10.85 1.12
CA THR A 185 0.66 -10.31 0.60
C THR A 185 -0.45 -11.34 0.73
N ARG A 186 -0.24 -12.56 0.21
CA ARG A 186 -1.24 -13.65 0.22
C ARG A 186 -1.58 -14.16 1.61
N LEU A 187 -0.59 -14.37 2.47
CA LEU A 187 -0.74 -15.09 3.74
C LEU A 187 -1.03 -14.19 4.93
N ARG A 188 -0.60 -12.92 4.87
CA ARG A 188 -0.68 -12.01 6.00
C ARG A 188 -1.48 -10.76 5.63
N PHE A 189 -0.99 -9.98 4.68
CA PHE A 189 -1.53 -8.64 4.48
C PHE A 189 -2.96 -8.65 3.97
N LEU A 190 -3.27 -9.43 2.94
CA LEU A 190 -4.64 -9.58 2.47
C LEU A 190 -5.54 -10.12 3.61
N PRO A 191 -5.27 -11.29 4.22
CA PRO A 191 -6.11 -11.81 5.29
C PRO A 191 -6.37 -10.83 6.45
N SER A 192 -5.35 -10.09 6.90
CA SER A 192 -5.43 -9.28 8.12
C SER A 192 -5.74 -7.80 7.92
N GLU A 193 -5.31 -7.20 6.80
CA GLU A 193 -5.39 -5.75 6.60
C GLU A 193 -6.55 -5.34 5.69
N TRP A 194 -7.07 -6.24 4.85
CA TRP A 194 -8.11 -5.90 3.88
C TRP A 194 -9.51 -6.30 4.38
N PRO A 195 -10.52 -5.40 4.26
CA PRO A 195 -11.92 -5.74 4.51
C PRO A 195 -12.36 -6.98 3.72
N GLN A 196 -13.22 -7.81 4.35
CA GLN A 196 -13.61 -9.10 3.76
C GLN A 196 -14.34 -8.94 2.42
N ASP A 197 -15.21 -7.95 2.31
CA ASP A 197 -15.96 -7.69 1.08
C ASP A 197 -15.05 -7.23 -0.05
N MET A 198 -14.05 -6.40 0.26
CA MET A 198 -13.05 -5.96 -0.72
C MET A 198 -12.21 -7.13 -1.22
N LYS A 199 -11.80 -8.06 -0.35
CA LYS A 199 -11.12 -9.29 -0.75
C LYS A 199 -11.99 -10.15 -1.66
N ASN A 200 -13.24 -10.37 -1.27
CA ASN A 200 -14.17 -11.18 -2.04
C ASN A 200 -14.37 -10.59 -3.44
N MET A 201 -14.42 -9.27 -3.55
CA MET A 201 -14.53 -8.58 -4.83
C MET A 201 -13.26 -8.72 -5.67
N LEU A 202 -12.13 -8.36 -5.06
CA LEU A 202 -10.82 -8.30 -5.70
C LEU A 202 -10.40 -9.66 -6.28
N PHE A 203 -10.62 -10.75 -5.56
CA PHE A 203 -10.19 -12.09 -6.02
C PHE A 203 -11.14 -12.78 -6.99
N ASN A 204 -12.31 -12.20 -7.26
CA ASN A 204 -13.26 -12.74 -8.24
C ASN A 204 -13.33 -11.92 -9.53
N MET A 205 -12.42 -10.95 -9.70
CA MET A 205 -12.42 -10.00 -10.81
C MET A 205 -11.01 -9.88 -11.40
N ASN A 206 -10.95 -9.74 -12.72
CA ASN A 206 -9.75 -9.22 -13.39
C ASN A 206 -9.85 -7.69 -13.53
N GLY A 207 -8.76 -7.06 -13.98
CA GLY A 207 -8.72 -5.62 -14.19
C GLY A 207 -9.78 -5.10 -15.17
N LYS A 208 -10.25 -5.93 -16.11
CA LYS A 208 -11.30 -5.54 -17.06
C LYS A 208 -12.64 -5.46 -16.35
N ASP A 209 -12.97 -6.44 -15.52
CA ASP A 209 -14.23 -6.44 -14.77
C ASP A 209 -14.24 -5.25 -13.80
N MET A 210 -13.09 -4.94 -13.20
CA MET A 210 -12.88 -3.74 -12.39
C MET A 210 -13.15 -2.45 -13.18
N LEU A 211 -12.58 -2.28 -14.37
CA LEU A 211 -12.83 -1.08 -15.18
C LEU A 211 -14.28 -0.99 -15.67
N ILE A 212 -14.95 -2.12 -15.94
CA ILE A 212 -16.39 -2.11 -16.26
C ILE A 212 -17.20 -1.66 -15.05
N LEU A 213 -16.87 -2.17 -13.86
CA LEU A 213 -17.58 -1.86 -12.63
C LEU A 213 -17.45 -0.39 -12.22
N SER A 214 -16.32 0.27 -12.49
CA SER A 214 -16.19 1.71 -12.22
C SER A 214 -17.17 2.55 -13.06
N GLN A 215 -17.64 2.01 -14.18
CA GLN A 215 -18.59 2.67 -15.09
C GLN A 215 -20.04 2.19 -14.90
N LEU A 216 -20.28 1.29 -13.94
CA LEU A 216 -21.58 0.67 -13.73
C LEU A 216 -22.52 1.60 -12.96
N GLU A 217 -23.54 2.08 -13.66
CA GLU A 217 -24.68 2.79 -13.09
C GLU A 217 -25.87 1.82 -13.10
N THR A 218 -26.25 1.32 -11.93
CA THR A 218 -27.38 0.38 -11.78
C THR A 218 -28.07 0.60 -10.44
N GLU A 219 -29.39 0.41 -10.42
CA GLU A 219 -30.19 0.38 -9.19
C GLU A 219 -30.30 -1.04 -8.62
N ILE A 220 -29.81 -2.06 -9.34
CA ILE A 220 -29.85 -3.45 -8.92
C ILE A 220 -28.92 -3.67 -7.73
N THR A 221 -29.48 -4.19 -6.63
CA THR A 221 -28.75 -4.46 -5.40
C THR A 221 -27.93 -5.75 -5.48
N VAL A 222 -26.91 -5.87 -4.62
CA VAL A 222 -26.16 -7.13 -4.45
C VAL A 222 -27.09 -8.28 -4.11
N CYS A 223 -28.14 -8.04 -3.31
CA CYS A 223 -29.10 -9.06 -2.91
C CYS A 223 -29.96 -9.54 -4.08
N GLN A 224 -30.45 -8.62 -4.91
CA GLN A 224 -31.20 -8.95 -6.12
C GLN A 224 -30.33 -9.73 -7.12
N LEU A 225 -29.07 -9.32 -7.30
CA LEU A 225 -28.13 -10.04 -8.17
C LEU A 225 -27.82 -11.45 -7.63
N LYS A 226 -27.58 -11.59 -6.32
CA LYS A 226 -27.39 -12.90 -5.67
C LYS A 226 -28.60 -13.81 -5.90
N ALA A 227 -29.80 -13.29 -5.67
CA ALA A 227 -31.03 -14.04 -5.87
C ALA A 227 -31.23 -14.47 -7.34
N ALA A 228 -30.86 -13.61 -8.31
CA ALA A 228 -30.89 -13.94 -9.73
C ALA A 228 -29.86 -15.01 -10.14
N LEU A 229 -28.84 -15.27 -9.32
CA LEU A 229 -27.83 -16.31 -9.49
C LEU A 229 -28.11 -17.57 -8.64
N ASP A 230 -29.35 -17.73 -8.16
CA ASP A 230 -29.79 -18.81 -7.25
C ASP A 230 -29.02 -18.86 -5.92
N ILE A 231 -28.44 -17.73 -5.50
CA ILE A 231 -27.78 -17.57 -4.20
C ILE A 231 -28.80 -16.99 -3.20
N PRO A 232 -28.99 -17.60 -2.01
CA PRO A 232 -29.99 -17.14 -1.05
C PRO A 232 -29.82 -15.67 -0.68
N CYS A 233 -30.89 -14.89 -0.84
CA CYS A 233 -30.98 -13.53 -0.34
C CYS A 233 -32.43 -13.17 0.06
N ALA A 234 -32.59 -12.17 0.93
CA ALA A 234 -33.89 -11.81 1.51
C ALA A 234 -34.82 -11.09 0.51
N ASP A 235 -34.26 -10.47 -0.53
CA ASP A 235 -35.02 -9.70 -1.51
C ASP A 235 -35.67 -10.60 -2.57
N ALA A 236 -36.85 -10.17 -3.04
CA ALA A 236 -37.52 -10.80 -4.17
C ALA A 236 -36.72 -10.52 -5.45
N TYR A 237 -36.61 -11.52 -6.33
CA TYR A 237 -36.00 -11.37 -7.66
C TYR A 237 -37.04 -11.55 -8.76
N SER A 238 -36.80 -10.89 -9.89
CA SER A 238 -37.49 -11.15 -11.15
C SER A 238 -36.48 -11.41 -12.26
N GLN A 239 -36.92 -12.10 -13.31
CA GLN A 239 -36.13 -12.25 -14.53
C GLN A 239 -35.84 -10.89 -15.20
N ASP A 240 -36.70 -9.90 -14.95
CA ASP A 240 -36.56 -8.54 -15.47
C ASP A 240 -35.38 -7.80 -14.80
N ASP A 241 -35.14 -8.02 -13.50
CA ASP A 241 -33.98 -7.45 -12.79
C ASP A 241 -32.65 -7.95 -13.38
N LEU A 242 -32.58 -9.24 -13.73
CA LEU A 242 -31.38 -9.80 -14.39
C LEU A 242 -31.20 -9.23 -15.79
N ASN A 243 -32.29 -9.05 -16.55
CA ASN A 243 -32.24 -8.45 -17.88
C ASN A 243 -31.81 -6.98 -17.82
N GLU A 244 -32.27 -6.23 -16.83
CA GLU A 244 -31.87 -4.86 -16.56
C GLU A 244 -30.40 -4.78 -16.18
N PHE A 245 -29.94 -5.58 -15.21
CA PHE A 245 -28.52 -5.64 -14.85
C PHE A 245 -27.62 -5.98 -16.06
N MET A 246 -28.02 -6.94 -16.89
CA MET A 246 -27.26 -7.30 -18.09
C MET A 246 -27.22 -6.17 -19.11
N LYS A 247 -28.27 -5.35 -19.19
CA LYS A 247 -28.28 -4.15 -20.03
C LYS A 247 -27.31 -3.11 -19.45
N ASP A 248 -27.42 -2.80 -18.16
CA ASP A 248 -26.55 -1.84 -17.48
C ASP A 248 -25.07 -2.25 -17.58
N TRP A 249 -24.78 -3.54 -17.43
CA TRP A 249 -23.45 -4.10 -17.60
C TRP A 249 -22.90 -3.92 -19.02
N ASN A 250 -23.75 -4.12 -20.05
CA ASN A 250 -23.34 -3.92 -21.43
C ASN A 250 -23.08 -2.44 -21.74
N ASP A 251 -23.90 -1.54 -21.18
CA ASP A 251 -23.71 -0.09 -21.31
C ASP A 251 -22.41 0.35 -20.59
N ALA A 252 -22.18 -0.12 -19.37
CA ALA A 252 -20.94 0.10 -18.61
C ALA A 252 -19.70 -0.43 -19.34
N LYS A 253 -19.81 -1.62 -19.96
CA LYS A 253 -18.74 -2.19 -20.78
C LYS A 253 -18.43 -1.35 -22.02
N ALA A 254 -19.44 -0.76 -22.65
CA ALA A 254 -19.25 0.15 -23.76
C ALA A 254 -18.53 1.44 -23.30
N LYS A 255 -18.95 2.03 -22.17
CA LYS A 255 -18.29 3.18 -21.54
C LYS A 255 -16.82 2.87 -21.20
N ALA A 256 -16.56 1.78 -20.50
CA ALA A 256 -15.21 1.34 -20.13
C ALA A 256 -14.31 1.08 -21.35
N THR A 257 -14.88 0.57 -22.45
CA THR A 257 -14.13 0.38 -23.71
C THR A 257 -13.69 1.71 -24.31
N LEU A 258 -14.60 2.69 -24.36
CA LEU A 258 -14.30 4.03 -24.87
C LEU A 258 -13.28 4.74 -23.97
N LEU A 259 -13.47 4.68 -22.65
CA LEU A 259 -12.57 5.25 -21.66
C LEU A 259 -11.14 4.72 -21.80
N ALA A 260 -10.98 3.40 -21.93
CA ALA A 260 -9.68 2.79 -22.18
C ALA A 260 -9.06 3.30 -23.48
N GLN A 261 -9.85 3.37 -24.57
CA GLN A 261 -9.38 3.84 -25.88
C GLN A 261 -8.92 5.29 -25.87
N GLU A 262 -9.62 6.17 -25.15
CA GLU A 262 -9.25 7.59 -24.98
C GLU A 262 -7.89 7.75 -24.31
N HIS A 263 -7.49 6.78 -23.48
CA HIS A 263 -6.19 6.72 -22.81
C HIS A 263 -5.15 5.87 -23.56
N GLY A 264 -5.45 5.44 -24.79
CA GLY A 264 -4.55 4.60 -25.60
C GLY A 264 -4.40 3.17 -25.10
N LEU A 265 -5.35 2.69 -24.30
CA LEU A 265 -5.42 1.34 -23.74
C LEU A 265 -6.58 0.56 -24.35
N THR A 266 -6.62 -0.74 -24.07
CA THR A 266 -7.70 -1.64 -24.49
C THR A 266 -8.23 -2.43 -23.31
N LEU A 267 -9.52 -2.70 -23.32
CA LEU A 267 -10.16 -3.52 -22.28
C LEU A 267 -9.61 -4.97 -22.25
N ILE A 268 -8.95 -5.44 -23.31
CA ILE A 268 -8.30 -6.76 -23.33
C ILE A 268 -7.04 -6.78 -22.47
N GLU A 269 -6.25 -5.69 -22.48
CA GLU A 269 -5.03 -5.60 -21.67
C GLU A 269 -5.34 -5.63 -20.17
N PHE A 270 -6.48 -5.07 -19.76
CA PHE A 270 -6.97 -5.13 -18.39
C PHE A 270 -7.37 -6.55 -17.94
N ALA A 271 -7.62 -7.47 -18.87
CA ALA A 271 -7.91 -8.86 -18.53
C ALA A 271 -6.64 -9.70 -18.29
N GLU A 272 -5.44 -9.15 -18.48
CA GLU A 272 -4.15 -9.85 -18.29
C GLU A 272 -3.68 -9.90 -16.83
N TRP A 273 -4.42 -9.30 -15.90
CA TRP A 273 -4.11 -9.28 -14.48
C TRP A 273 -5.37 -9.32 -13.64
N ASP A 274 -5.23 -9.83 -12.43
CA ASP A 274 -6.27 -10.02 -11.45
C ASP A 274 -5.98 -9.28 -10.14
N GLY A 275 -6.90 -9.42 -9.20
CA GLY A 275 -6.79 -8.77 -7.91
C GLY A 275 -5.61 -9.22 -7.05
N THR A 276 -5.08 -10.42 -7.25
CA THR A 276 -3.87 -10.90 -6.58
C THR A 276 -2.65 -10.13 -7.07
N GLU A 277 -2.54 -9.91 -8.38
CA GLU A 277 -1.48 -9.08 -8.93
C GLU A 277 -1.62 -7.62 -8.50
N LEU A 278 -2.83 -7.05 -8.51
CA LEU A 278 -3.08 -5.70 -8.01
C LEU A 278 -2.64 -5.55 -6.55
N ALA A 279 -3.05 -6.48 -5.67
CA ALA A 279 -2.67 -6.44 -4.27
C ALA A 279 -1.15 -6.57 -4.08
N THR A 280 -0.52 -7.48 -4.82
CA THR A 280 0.94 -7.67 -4.75
C THR A 280 1.67 -6.41 -5.19
N ASP A 281 1.29 -5.84 -6.33
CA ASP A 281 1.92 -4.63 -6.87
C ASP A 281 1.67 -3.41 -5.97
N PHE A 282 0.50 -3.33 -5.32
CA PHE A 282 0.24 -2.33 -4.29
C PHE A 282 1.23 -2.44 -3.12
N TYR A 283 1.46 -3.63 -2.57
CA TYR A 283 2.43 -3.80 -1.49
C TYR A 283 3.87 -3.62 -1.94
N ARG A 284 4.17 -3.90 -3.21
CA ARG A 284 5.47 -3.57 -3.81
C ARG A 284 5.69 -2.06 -3.84
N LEU A 285 4.71 -1.29 -4.35
CA LEU A 285 4.76 0.17 -4.38
C LEU A 285 4.87 0.76 -2.98
N ARG A 286 4.04 0.30 -2.04
CA ARG A 286 4.09 0.73 -0.64
C ARG A 286 5.47 0.53 0.00
N ASN A 287 6.13 -0.59 -0.28
CA ASN A 287 7.41 -0.91 0.36
C ASN A 287 8.62 -0.32 -0.37
N ALA A 288 8.57 -0.22 -1.69
CA ALA A 288 9.73 0.08 -2.52
C ALA A 288 9.62 1.43 -3.26
N ASP A 289 8.46 2.09 -3.20
CA ASP A 289 8.15 3.32 -3.94
C ASP A 289 8.46 3.13 -5.43
N GLU A 290 9.01 4.14 -6.11
CA GLU A 290 9.42 4.11 -7.52
C GLU A 290 10.30 2.90 -7.90
N LEU A 291 11.01 2.30 -6.95
CA LEU A 291 11.82 1.11 -7.21
C LEU A 291 10.97 -0.10 -7.59
N ALA A 292 9.70 -0.15 -7.17
CA ALA A 292 8.78 -1.23 -7.53
C ALA A 292 8.46 -1.29 -9.03
N PHE A 293 8.61 -0.18 -9.76
CA PHE A 293 8.28 -0.13 -11.19
C PHE A 293 9.10 -1.10 -12.04
N ARG A 294 10.25 -1.57 -11.54
CA ARG A 294 11.05 -2.61 -12.23
C ARG A 294 10.37 -3.99 -12.21
N ASP A 295 9.54 -4.27 -11.21
CA ASP A 295 8.88 -5.58 -10.99
C ASP A 295 7.42 -5.59 -11.39
N ILE A 296 6.86 -4.41 -11.67
CA ILE A 296 5.51 -4.22 -12.21
C ILE A 296 5.62 -4.17 -13.73
N LYS A 297 4.79 -4.96 -14.42
CA LYS A 297 4.75 -4.96 -15.89
C LYS A 297 4.46 -3.53 -16.36
N GLN A 298 5.34 -2.96 -17.19
CA GLN A 298 5.24 -1.56 -17.64
C GLN A 298 3.92 -1.22 -18.33
N SER A 299 3.32 -2.18 -19.04
CA SER A 299 2.00 -2.01 -19.65
C SER A 299 0.85 -1.92 -18.64
N ARG A 300 1.08 -2.34 -17.39
CA ARG A 300 0.08 -2.39 -16.31
C ARG A 300 -0.02 -1.06 -15.54
N LEU A 301 1.08 -0.33 -15.39
CA LEU A 301 1.12 0.97 -14.72
C LEU A 301 0.08 1.99 -15.24
N PRO A 302 -0.06 2.24 -16.56
CA PRO A 302 -1.09 3.16 -17.06
C PRO A 302 -2.51 2.63 -16.82
N GLN A 303 -2.71 1.32 -16.72
CA GLN A 303 -4.00 0.71 -16.42
C GLN A 303 -4.39 0.93 -14.96
N TYR A 304 -3.44 0.75 -14.03
CA TYR A 304 -3.61 1.07 -12.61
C TYR A 304 -3.91 2.55 -12.40
N LYS A 305 -3.17 3.43 -13.07
CA LYS A 305 -3.42 4.87 -13.01
C LYS A 305 -4.83 5.24 -13.48
N LEU A 306 -5.26 4.71 -14.63
CA LEU A 306 -6.61 4.96 -15.14
C LEU A 306 -7.67 4.49 -14.14
N LEU A 307 -7.55 3.25 -13.66
CA LEU A 307 -8.50 2.69 -12.69
C LEU A 307 -8.53 3.52 -11.39
N SER A 308 -7.37 3.99 -10.91
CA SER A 308 -7.29 4.87 -9.74
C SER A 308 -8.04 6.16 -9.93
N ASN A 309 -7.84 6.82 -11.06
CA ASN A 309 -8.43 8.12 -11.34
C ASN A 309 -9.95 8.00 -11.33
N GLU A 310 -10.47 7.00 -12.05
CA GLU A 310 -11.92 6.71 -12.10
C GLU A 310 -12.48 6.50 -10.70
N LEU A 311 -11.79 5.71 -9.87
CA LEU A 311 -12.27 5.44 -8.53
C LEU A 311 -12.15 6.67 -7.62
N SER A 312 -11.12 7.50 -7.77
CA SER A 312 -10.90 8.71 -6.96
C SER A 312 -11.89 9.84 -7.26
N GLU A 313 -12.41 9.92 -8.48
CA GLU A 313 -13.42 10.91 -8.88
C GLU A 313 -14.83 10.52 -8.42
N MET A 314 -15.02 9.31 -7.90
CA MET A 314 -16.28 8.84 -7.34
C MET A 314 -16.47 9.34 -5.90
N GLU A 315 -16.93 10.58 -5.72
CA GLU A 315 -17.34 11.10 -4.40
C GLU A 315 -18.48 10.26 -3.80
N THR A 316 -18.21 9.51 -2.72
CA THR A 316 -19.26 8.97 -1.84
C THR A 316 -18.78 8.86 -0.38
N GLU A 317 -19.66 9.12 0.59
CA GLU A 317 -19.40 8.85 2.02
C GLU A 317 -18.97 7.39 2.19
N VAL A 318 -17.75 7.16 2.68
CA VAL A 318 -17.22 5.85 3.03
C VAL A 318 -18.09 5.27 4.15
N ARG A 319 -19.01 4.36 3.81
CA ARG A 319 -19.69 3.51 4.79
C ARG A 319 -19.36 2.07 4.47
N LEU A 320 -18.55 1.45 5.32
CA LEU A 320 -18.35 0.01 5.29
C LEU A 320 -19.72 -0.66 5.31
N PRO A 321 -20.02 -1.58 4.38
CA PRO A 321 -21.24 -2.37 4.44
C PRO A 321 -21.26 -3.08 5.79
N ALA A 322 -22.30 -2.87 6.60
CA ALA A 322 -22.51 -3.76 7.73
C ALA A 322 -22.78 -5.18 7.18
N GLU A 323 -22.60 -6.23 7.99
CA GLU A 323 -22.93 -7.63 7.63
C GLU A 323 -24.39 -7.84 7.12
N SER A 324 -25.22 -6.80 7.07
CA SER A 324 -26.60 -6.75 6.59
C SER A 324 -26.86 -6.04 5.25
N ASP A 325 -25.88 -5.42 4.58
CA ASP A 325 -26.18 -4.47 3.49
C ASP A 325 -26.31 -5.11 2.10
N GLY A 326 -27.15 -6.15 2.00
CA GLY A 326 -27.56 -6.71 0.70
C GLY A 326 -28.30 -5.71 -0.20
N HIS A 327 -28.77 -4.60 0.36
CA HIS A 327 -29.55 -3.57 -0.34
C HIS A 327 -28.69 -2.51 -1.05
N THR A 328 -27.36 -2.61 -0.99
CA THR A 328 -26.46 -1.68 -1.70
C THR A 328 -26.42 -2.01 -3.19
N PRO A 329 -26.56 -1.02 -4.10
CA PRO A 329 -26.40 -1.25 -5.53
C PRO A 329 -25.02 -1.82 -5.87
N VAL A 330 -24.93 -2.72 -6.86
CA VAL A 330 -23.68 -3.41 -7.20
C VAL A 330 -22.56 -2.42 -7.57
N GLY A 331 -22.89 -1.37 -8.33
CA GLY A 331 -21.95 -0.31 -8.69
C GLY A 331 -21.48 0.58 -7.53
N GLN A 332 -22.11 0.46 -6.34
CA GLN A 332 -21.67 1.15 -5.12
C GLN A 332 -20.67 0.32 -4.30
N VAL A 333 -20.68 -1.01 -4.43
CA VAL A 333 -19.73 -1.90 -3.75
C VAL A 333 -18.32 -1.76 -4.31
N PHE A 334 -18.16 -1.34 -5.57
CA PHE A 334 -16.85 -1.09 -6.15
C PHE A 334 -16.22 0.25 -5.74
N ARG A 335 -17.02 1.15 -5.13
CA ARG A 335 -16.60 2.52 -4.78
C ARG A 335 -15.63 2.59 -3.59
N PHE A 336 -15.26 1.45 -3.01
CA PHE A 336 -14.33 1.33 -1.87
C PHE A 336 -12.83 1.26 -2.27
N VAL A 337 -12.50 1.27 -3.57
CA VAL A 337 -11.15 0.90 -4.09
C VAL A 337 -10.29 2.12 -4.51
N SER A 338 -10.73 3.35 -4.21
CA SER A 338 -10.23 4.59 -4.83
C SER A 338 -8.84 5.09 -4.45
N VAL A 339 -8.26 4.62 -3.34
CA VAL A 339 -7.01 5.18 -2.78
C VAL A 339 -5.77 4.32 -3.07
N LEU A 340 -5.95 3.13 -3.65
CA LEU A 340 -4.84 2.19 -3.89
C LEU A 340 -3.79 2.67 -4.90
N CYS A 341 -4.04 3.74 -5.66
CA CYS A 341 -3.17 4.14 -6.76
C CYS A 341 -2.98 5.68 -6.89
N SER A 342 -3.45 6.47 -5.92
CA SER A 342 -3.26 7.92 -5.84
C SER A 342 -2.05 8.33 -4.97
N THR A 343 -1.33 7.36 -4.37
CA THR A 343 -0.29 7.59 -3.35
C THR A 343 1.15 7.30 -3.82
N SER A 344 1.37 7.18 -5.12
CA SER A 344 2.71 7.02 -5.73
C SER A 344 2.98 8.05 -6.82
#